data_AF-A0AAP3BEU0-F1
#
_entry.id   AF-A0AAP3BEU0-F1
#
_cell.length_a   1.000
_cell.length_b   1.000
_cell.length_c   1.000
_cell.angle_alpha   90.00
_cell.angle_beta   90.00
_cell.angle_gamma   90.00
#
_symmetry.space_group_name_H-M   'P 1'
#
loop_
_entity.id
_entity.type
_entity.pdbx_description
1 polymer ?
#
loop_
_entity_poly.entity_id
_entity_poly.type
_entity_poly.pdbx_seq_one_letter_code
_entity_poly.pdbx_strand_id
1 'polypeptide(L)'
;MLQTQQDKQVPAFSYEVFDRQLDHFTMMLKVLMDGWEDYSSQEMTFDIHSLCTKAARLCYLADQDLALQHSDISHQRKEQNEMYYTSFELIITTQFTKFMEKVLALVKAGKKVEGHSSPMFSSEISTLLPKLHDLLLMDGMSQESIQILVDDIQNTEKIIQKYHKITKFPGVRYEERLWYLIRLYCLASYLVLHFRRVCHVTDSEMTPEEAARLTEWAIQKYISEKDSSEKLELYFSNLQYDNDGKSLSVDQWLQARRELKHLVPQNLLLLFLNSADDVSQLGASLIKVSFTNEEFLKLVDAVAKYQIITQRIRAIDFPEEFEQSLHNEVFYLTVKGRSVDLEELKKSISKMVNLITRKNQWFCVWSVLKHLNLIRHESTFATFAHQMMSAEWFGNIDPRLRFTADNLSDYSRYFNEYDYTEWNEEMFLEKKELYGMTKWSPKLYQNFSSLCARMMQAIWGYSFFS
;
A
#
# COMPACT_ATOMS: atom_id res chain seq x y z
N MET A 1 17.81 -25.61 -14.53
CA MET A 1 18.13 -24.44 -15.38
C MET A 1 16.88 -24.07 -16.16
N LEU A 2 16.05 -23.21 -15.57
CA LEU A 2 14.83 -22.68 -16.20
C LEU A 2 15.09 -21.19 -16.39
N GLN A 3 14.97 -20.73 -17.64
CA GLN A 3 15.09 -19.34 -18.01
C GLN A 3 14.04 -18.53 -17.25
N THR A 4 14.53 -17.58 -16.46
CA THR A 4 13.75 -16.48 -15.89
C THR A 4 13.06 -15.74 -17.02
N GLN A 5 11.73 -15.86 -17.10
CA GLN A 5 10.91 -14.87 -17.78
C GLN A 5 11.21 -13.54 -17.12
N GLN A 6 11.75 -12.59 -17.89
CA GLN A 6 11.73 -11.20 -17.50
C GLN A 6 10.26 -10.83 -17.29
N ASP A 7 9.88 -10.51 -16.06
CA ASP A 7 8.67 -9.78 -15.73
C ASP A 7 8.68 -8.48 -16.54
N LYS A 8 8.12 -8.53 -17.75
CA LYS A 8 7.71 -7.32 -18.45
C LYS A 8 6.54 -6.78 -17.64
N GLN A 9 6.83 -5.82 -16.76
CA GLN A 9 5.82 -4.98 -16.11
C GLN A 9 4.80 -4.58 -17.18
N VAL A 10 3.57 -5.04 -17.02
CA VAL A 10 2.44 -4.53 -17.78
C VAL A 10 2.40 -3.02 -17.48
N PRO A 11 2.53 -2.13 -18.48
CA PRO A 11 2.55 -0.70 -18.23
C PRO A 11 1.27 -0.30 -17.49
N ALA A 12 1.43 0.49 -16.43
CA ALA A 12 0.32 0.98 -15.62
C ALA A 12 -0.72 1.68 -16.52
N PHE A 13 -2.00 1.43 -16.25
CA PHE A 13 -3.10 2.08 -16.95
C PHE A 13 -2.97 3.61 -16.82
N SER A 14 -3.12 4.32 -17.93
CA SER A 14 -3.01 5.78 -17.98
C SER A 14 -4.26 6.36 -18.65
N TYR A 15 -5.00 7.17 -17.88
CA TYR A 15 -6.17 7.89 -18.37
C TYR A 15 -5.83 8.84 -19.53
N GLU A 16 -4.67 9.52 -19.47
CA GLU A 16 -4.22 10.40 -20.56
C GLU A 16 -4.04 9.62 -21.89
N VAL A 17 -3.47 8.42 -21.80
CA VAL A 17 -3.32 7.55 -22.99
C VAL A 17 -4.68 7.04 -23.44
N PHE A 18 -5.54 6.61 -22.53
CA PHE A 18 -6.86 6.10 -22.86
C PHE A 18 -7.73 7.14 -23.57
N ASP A 19 -7.85 8.34 -23.00
CA ASP A 19 -8.62 9.47 -23.53
C ASP A 19 -8.13 9.87 -24.94
N ARG A 20 -6.82 10.03 -25.10
CA ARG A 20 -6.22 10.35 -26.41
C ARG A 20 -6.52 9.28 -27.46
N GLN A 21 -6.51 8.01 -27.07
CA GLN A 21 -6.82 6.91 -28.00
C GLN A 21 -8.30 6.88 -28.37
N LEU A 22 -9.21 7.21 -27.44
CA LEU A 22 -10.66 7.34 -27.68
C LEU A 22 -10.96 8.48 -28.66
N ASP A 23 -10.37 9.65 -28.45
CA ASP A 23 -10.56 10.82 -29.32
C ASP A 23 -10.07 10.52 -30.74
N HIS A 24 -8.88 9.93 -30.85
CA HIS A 24 -8.31 9.55 -32.15
C HIS A 24 -9.12 8.45 -32.84
N PHE A 25 -9.65 7.48 -32.09
CA PHE A 25 -10.55 6.46 -32.65
C PHE A 25 -11.82 7.10 -33.21
N THR A 26 -12.43 7.99 -32.43
CA THR A 26 -13.64 8.72 -32.80
C THR A 26 -13.46 9.53 -34.07
N MET A 27 -12.33 10.25 -34.18
CA MET A 27 -11.97 11.03 -35.36
C MET A 27 -11.81 10.13 -36.60
N MET A 28 -11.02 9.06 -36.49
CA MET A 28 -10.78 8.15 -37.63
C MET A 28 -12.05 7.42 -38.06
N LEU A 29 -12.95 7.08 -37.13
CA LEU A 29 -14.24 6.46 -37.46
C LEU A 29 -15.11 7.40 -38.28
N LYS A 30 -15.15 8.70 -37.95
CA LYS A 30 -15.85 9.71 -38.76
C LYS A 30 -15.25 9.85 -40.15
N VAL A 31 -13.93 9.95 -40.25
CA VAL A 31 -13.23 10.02 -41.56
C VAL A 31 -13.55 8.82 -42.44
N LEU A 32 -13.59 7.61 -41.84
CA LEU A 32 -13.99 6.39 -42.57
C LEU A 32 -15.42 6.49 -43.11
N MET A 33 -16.38 6.96 -42.28
CA MET A 33 -17.79 7.08 -42.67
C MET A 33 -18.00 8.15 -43.74
N ASP A 34 -17.36 9.32 -43.58
CA ASP A 34 -17.51 10.47 -44.49
C ASP A 34 -16.84 10.21 -45.83
N GLY A 35 -15.65 9.59 -45.82
CA GLY A 35 -14.89 9.26 -47.02
C GLY A 35 -15.32 7.96 -47.70
N TRP A 36 -16.37 7.27 -47.22
CA TRP A 36 -16.72 5.90 -47.63
C TRP A 36 -16.81 5.69 -49.14
N GLU A 37 -17.35 6.67 -49.88
CA GLU A 37 -17.53 6.59 -51.33
C GLU A 37 -16.26 7.01 -52.11
N ASP A 38 -15.33 7.72 -51.45
CA ASP A 38 -14.09 8.25 -52.03
C ASP A 38 -12.88 7.32 -51.80
N TYR A 39 -13.02 6.35 -50.89
CA TYR A 39 -11.96 5.40 -50.57
C TYR A 39 -11.66 4.48 -51.75
N SER A 40 -10.36 4.29 -52.03
CA SER A 40 -9.99 3.04 -52.65
C SER A 40 -10.22 1.91 -51.64
N SER A 41 -10.97 0.92 -52.06
CA SER A 41 -10.68 -0.49 -51.83
C SER A 41 -9.56 -0.91 -50.86
N GLN A 42 -8.30 -0.56 -51.14
CA GLN A 42 -7.13 -0.92 -50.32
C GLN A 42 -7.04 -0.07 -49.05
N GLU A 43 -7.24 1.23 -49.19
CA GLU A 43 -7.26 2.19 -48.09
C GLU A 43 -8.42 1.87 -47.13
N MET A 44 -9.59 1.54 -47.65
CA MET A 44 -10.75 1.16 -46.84
C MET A 44 -10.49 -0.08 -46.00
N THR A 45 -9.85 -1.11 -46.58
CA THR A 45 -9.54 -2.35 -45.85
C THR A 45 -8.50 -2.12 -44.77
N PHE A 46 -7.47 -1.33 -45.09
CA PHE A 46 -6.41 -0.96 -44.15
C PHE A 46 -6.97 -0.14 -42.98
N ASP A 47 -7.80 0.87 -43.26
CA ASP A 47 -8.37 1.75 -42.25
C ASP A 47 -9.36 1.02 -41.35
N ILE A 48 -10.25 0.17 -41.90
CA ILE A 48 -11.15 -0.66 -41.08
C ILE A 48 -10.35 -1.61 -40.17
N HIS A 49 -9.28 -2.23 -40.69
CA HIS A 49 -8.47 -3.15 -39.89
C HIS A 49 -7.69 -2.41 -38.79
N SER A 50 -7.07 -1.28 -39.13
CA SER A 50 -6.38 -0.40 -38.18
C SER A 50 -7.34 0.08 -37.08
N LEU A 51 -8.56 0.47 -37.47
CA LEU A 51 -9.64 0.83 -36.55
C LEU A 51 -10.07 -0.36 -35.68
N CYS A 52 -10.19 -1.57 -36.23
CA CYS A 52 -10.49 -2.78 -35.44
C CYS A 52 -9.41 -3.06 -34.40
N THR A 53 -8.13 -2.97 -34.76
CA THR A 53 -7.02 -3.19 -33.83
C THR A 53 -7.02 -2.12 -32.74
N LYS A 54 -7.27 -0.86 -33.10
CA LYS A 54 -7.39 0.23 -32.12
C LYS A 54 -8.59 0.04 -31.20
N ALA A 55 -9.76 -0.29 -31.75
CA ALA A 55 -10.97 -0.53 -30.98
C ALA A 55 -10.80 -1.72 -30.02
N ALA A 56 -10.19 -2.83 -30.48
CA ALA A 56 -9.91 -3.97 -29.61
C ALA A 56 -9.00 -3.61 -28.43
N ARG A 57 -7.97 -2.78 -28.66
CA ARG A 57 -7.11 -2.26 -27.58
C ARG A 57 -7.88 -1.34 -26.64
N LEU A 58 -8.75 -0.48 -27.17
CA LEU A 58 -9.63 0.37 -26.37
C LEU A 58 -10.59 -0.45 -25.52
N CYS A 59 -11.16 -1.55 -26.04
CA CYS A 59 -12.03 -2.44 -25.27
C CYS A 59 -11.29 -3.08 -24.09
N TYR A 60 -10.03 -3.45 -24.28
CA TYR A 60 -9.19 -3.97 -23.20
C TYR A 60 -8.90 -2.89 -22.14
N LEU A 61 -8.63 -1.66 -22.56
CA LEU A 61 -8.45 -0.53 -21.64
C LEU A 61 -9.76 -0.16 -20.92
N ALA A 62 -10.90 -0.29 -21.59
CA ALA A 62 -12.23 -0.11 -21.00
C ALA A 62 -12.50 -1.13 -19.88
N ASP A 63 -12.17 -2.42 -20.06
CA ASP A 63 -12.27 -3.41 -18.98
C ASP A 63 -11.42 -2.99 -17.75
N GLN A 64 -10.22 -2.41 -17.95
CA GLN A 64 -9.39 -1.89 -16.86
C GLN A 64 -9.98 -0.64 -16.21
N ASP A 65 -10.50 0.28 -17.01
CA ASP A 65 -11.19 1.48 -16.52
C ASP A 65 -12.40 1.11 -15.65
N LEU A 66 -13.24 0.15 -16.08
CA LEU A 66 -14.40 -0.27 -15.31
C LEU A 66 -14.01 -0.79 -13.93
N ALA A 67 -12.94 -1.59 -13.85
CA ALA A 67 -12.40 -2.07 -12.58
C ALA A 67 -11.90 -0.92 -11.69
N LEU A 68 -11.25 0.09 -12.27
CA LEU A 68 -10.80 1.28 -11.54
C LEU A 68 -11.99 2.09 -11.01
N GLN A 69 -13.03 2.29 -11.81
CA GLN A 69 -14.24 3.02 -11.43
C GLN A 69 -15.00 2.33 -10.29
N HIS A 70 -15.01 1.00 -10.24
CA HIS A 70 -15.56 0.26 -9.09
C HIS A 70 -14.79 0.45 -7.78
N SER A 71 -13.53 0.91 -7.86
CA SER A 71 -12.67 1.15 -6.70
C SER A 71 -12.50 2.64 -6.36
N ASP A 72 -13.08 3.54 -7.15
CA ASP A 72 -12.96 4.98 -6.97
C ASP A 72 -14.11 5.51 -6.11
N ILE A 73 -13.84 5.81 -4.85
CA ILE A 73 -14.84 6.38 -3.92
C ILE A 73 -15.19 7.83 -4.28
N SER A 74 -14.27 8.54 -4.93
CA SER A 74 -14.43 9.96 -5.25
C SER A 74 -15.23 10.21 -6.53
N HIS A 75 -15.51 9.15 -7.30
CA HIS A 75 -16.11 9.21 -8.64
C HIS A 75 -15.47 10.31 -9.51
N GLN A 76 -14.14 10.45 -9.46
CA GLN A 76 -13.41 11.57 -10.06
C GLN A 76 -13.69 11.70 -11.56
N ARG A 77 -13.90 10.58 -12.23
CA ARG A 77 -14.05 10.48 -13.68
C ARG A 77 -15.51 10.57 -14.16
N LYS A 78 -16.47 10.72 -13.25
CA LYS A 78 -17.91 10.69 -13.57
C LYS A 78 -18.28 11.62 -14.73
N GLU A 79 -18.05 12.92 -14.59
CA GLU A 79 -18.40 13.92 -15.61
C GLU A 79 -17.75 13.61 -16.96
N GLN A 80 -16.47 13.22 -16.95
CA GLN A 80 -15.74 12.93 -18.18
C GLN A 80 -16.25 11.65 -18.85
N ASN A 81 -16.62 10.62 -18.07
CA ASN A 81 -17.19 9.38 -18.58
C ASN A 81 -18.61 9.60 -19.13
N GLU A 82 -19.41 10.49 -18.53
CA GLU A 82 -20.72 10.93 -19.07
C GLU A 82 -20.57 11.69 -20.39
N MET A 83 -19.56 12.56 -20.51
CA MET A 83 -19.23 13.22 -21.77
C MET A 83 -18.84 12.21 -22.86
N TYR A 84 -18.00 11.23 -22.53
CA TYR A 84 -17.64 10.16 -23.45
C TYR A 84 -18.84 9.29 -23.82
N TYR A 85 -19.71 8.95 -22.86
CA TYR A 85 -20.95 8.23 -23.13
C TYR A 85 -21.80 8.96 -24.17
N THR A 86 -22.08 10.24 -23.94
CA THR A 86 -22.90 11.08 -24.83
C THR A 86 -22.29 11.16 -26.24
N SER A 87 -20.98 11.36 -26.33
CA SER A 87 -20.26 11.44 -27.61
C SER A 87 -20.29 10.10 -28.37
N PHE A 88 -20.00 8.99 -27.68
CA PHE A 88 -19.97 7.66 -28.28
C PHE A 88 -21.36 7.17 -28.68
N GLU A 89 -22.39 7.44 -27.86
CA GLU A 89 -23.79 7.14 -28.19
C GLU A 89 -24.24 7.88 -29.46
N LEU A 90 -23.91 9.17 -29.59
CA LEU A 90 -24.21 9.92 -30.81
C LEU A 90 -23.51 9.32 -32.03
N ILE A 91 -22.21 9.07 -31.93
CA ILE A 91 -21.41 8.67 -33.09
C ILE A 91 -21.69 7.22 -33.50
N ILE A 92 -21.87 6.32 -32.54
CA ILE A 92 -22.00 4.91 -32.83
C ILE A 92 -23.46 4.56 -33.09
N THR A 93 -24.36 4.88 -32.16
CA THR A 93 -25.77 4.53 -32.26
C THR A 93 -26.50 5.37 -33.32
N THR A 94 -26.16 6.65 -33.46
CA THR A 94 -26.89 7.53 -34.41
C THR A 94 -26.25 7.59 -35.79
N GLN A 95 -24.91 7.62 -35.89
CA GLN A 95 -24.22 7.77 -37.19
C GLN A 95 -23.77 6.41 -37.73
N PHE A 96 -22.98 5.65 -36.95
CA PHE A 96 -22.39 4.41 -37.43
C PHE A 96 -23.43 3.31 -37.66
N THR A 97 -24.47 3.20 -36.83
CA THR A 97 -25.59 2.27 -37.06
C THR A 97 -26.32 2.57 -38.38
N LYS A 98 -26.69 3.83 -38.63
CA LYS A 98 -27.33 4.22 -39.91
C LYS A 98 -26.43 3.96 -41.10
N PHE A 99 -25.14 4.20 -40.94
CA PHE A 99 -24.14 3.89 -41.95
C PHE A 99 -24.07 2.37 -42.21
N MET A 100 -24.04 1.54 -41.16
CA MET A 100 -24.09 0.08 -41.27
C MET A 100 -25.35 -0.41 -41.96
N GLU A 101 -26.51 0.16 -41.64
CA GLU A 101 -27.78 -0.14 -42.32
C GLU A 101 -27.72 0.17 -43.82
N LYS A 102 -27.16 1.32 -44.20
CA LYS A 102 -26.93 1.70 -45.61
C LYS A 102 -26.03 0.67 -46.30
N VAL A 103 -24.90 0.30 -45.69
CA VAL A 103 -23.97 -0.68 -46.25
C VAL A 103 -24.62 -2.06 -46.40
N LEU A 104 -25.33 -2.53 -45.37
CA LEU A 104 -26.04 -3.82 -45.40
C LEU A 104 -27.18 -3.84 -46.43
N ALA A 105 -27.88 -2.73 -46.64
CA ALA A 105 -28.91 -2.61 -47.67
C ALA A 105 -28.31 -2.69 -49.08
N LEU A 106 -27.16 -2.05 -49.32
CA LEU A 106 -26.43 -2.14 -50.59
C LEU A 106 -25.93 -3.56 -50.86
N VAL A 107 -25.42 -4.23 -49.82
CA VAL A 107 -25.00 -5.63 -49.83
C VAL A 107 -26.17 -6.55 -50.22
N LYS A 108 -27.33 -6.39 -49.58
CA LYS A 108 -28.55 -7.16 -49.86
C LYS A 108 -29.09 -6.94 -51.27
N ALA A 109 -28.89 -5.74 -51.83
CA ALA A 109 -29.25 -5.40 -53.21
C ALA A 109 -28.29 -5.98 -54.28
N GLY A 110 -27.30 -6.78 -53.87
CA GLY A 110 -26.36 -7.44 -54.79
C GLY A 110 -25.21 -6.55 -55.27
N LYS A 111 -25.05 -5.35 -54.70
CA LYS A 111 -23.90 -4.49 -55.01
C LYS A 111 -22.65 -5.01 -54.30
N LYS A 112 -21.56 -5.18 -55.05
CA LYS A 112 -20.24 -5.47 -54.47
C LYS A 112 -19.73 -4.22 -53.76
N VAL A 113 -19.36 -4.35 -52.49
CA VAL A 113 -18.52 -3.38 -51.79
C VAL A 113 -17.12 -3.58 -52.39
N GLU A 114 -16.70 -2.73 -53.33
CA GLU A 114 -15.53 -3.03 -54.18
C GLU A 114 -14.19 -2.75 -53.52
N GLY A 115 -13.26 -3.69 -53.73
CA GLY A 115 -11.85 -3.49 -53.42
C GLY A 115 -10.88 -4.64 -53.25
N HIS A 116 -9.66 -4.46 -53.75
CA HIS A 116 -8.61 -5.48 -53.78
C HIS A 116 -7.60 -5.36 -52.61
N SER A 117 -6.83 -6.44 -52.43
CA SER A 117 -6.26 -7.00 -51.19
C SER A 117 -5.15 -6.25 -50.44
N SER A 118 -5.10 -6.46 -49.11
CA SER A 118 -4.00 -6.12 -48.16
C SER A 118 -4.08 -7.02 -46.89
N PRO A 119 -3.02 -7.13 -46.03
CA PRO A 119 -2.79 -8.25 -45.12
C PRO A 119 -3.46 -8.17 -43.73
N MET A 120 -3.59 -9.31 -43.03
CA MET A 120 -4.41 -9.43 -41.81
C MET A 120 -3.77 -10.30 -40.69
N PHE A 121 -4.04 -9.93 -39.42
CA PHE A 121 -3.75 -10.68 -38.17
C PHE A 121 -5.07 -11.06 -37.45
N SER A 122 -5.20 -12.31 -36.99
CA SER A 122 -6.41 -12.84 -36.35
C SER A 122 -6.71 -12.25 -34.96
N SER A 123 -7.94 -11.85 -34.71
CA SER A 123 -8.53 -11.77 -33.37
C SER A 123 -10.03 -12.08 -33.47
N GLU A 124 -10.51 -12.89 -32.53
CA GLU A 124 -11.76 -13.67 -32.61
C GLU A 124 -12.97 -12.86 -32.08
N ILE A 125 -14.00 -12.66 -32.91
CA ILE A 125 -15.24 -11.95 -32.54
C ILE A 125 -16.06 -12.75 -31.53
N SER A 126 -15.91 -14.08 -31.57
CA SER A 126 -16.47 -15.01 -30.57
C SER A 126 -16.08 -14.68 -29.13
N THR A 127 -14.98 -13.95 -28.88
CA THR A 127 -14.59 -13.50 -27.53
C THR A 127 -15.37 -12.27 -27.04
N LEU A 128 -15.98 -11.50 -27.94
CA LEU A 128 -16.66 -10.23 -27.65
C LEU A 128 -18.18 -10.38 -27.56
N LEU A 129 -18.78 -11.32 -28.30
CA LEU A 129 -20.23 -11.51 -28.27
C LEU A 129 -20.80 -11.86 -26.88
N PRO A 130 -20.17 -12.73 -26.07
CA PRO A 130 -20.61 -12.97 -24.70
C PRO A 130 -20.62 -11.69 -23.86
N LYS A 131 -19.73 -10.73 -24.15
CA LYS A 131 -19.67 -9.42 -23.46
C LYS A 131 -20.74 -8.43 -23.93
N LEU A 132 -21.33 -8.63 -25.11
CA LEU A 132 -22.42 -7.83 -25.70
C LEU A 132 -23.82 -8.40 -25.42
N HIS A 133 -23.90 -9.57 -24.78
CA HIS A 133 -25.14 -10.28 -24.49
C HIS A 133 -26.17 -9.39 -23.75
N ASP A 134 -25.72 -8.63 -22.76
CA ASP A 134 -26.59 -7.74 -21.98
C ASP A 134 -27.19 -6.60 -22.82
N LEU A 135 -26.42 -6.06 -23.79
CA LEU A 135 -26.88 -5.00 -24.69
C LEU A 135 -28.03 -5.49 -25.57
N LEU A 136 -27.85 -6.68 -26.17
CA LEU A 136 -28.84 -7.26 -27.08
C LEU A 136 -30.15 -7.59 -26.34
N LEU A 137 -30.07 -8.04 -25.08
CA LEU A 137 -31.25 -8.24 -24.25
C LEU A 137 -31.97 -6.91 -23.93
N MET A 138 -31.23 -5.86 -23.60
CA MET A 138 -31.80 -4.54 -23.32
C MET A 138 -32.45 -3.90 -24.56
N ASP A 139 -31.91 -4.15 -25.75
CA ASP A 139 -32.47 -3.71 -27.04
C ASP A 139 -33.64 -4.59 -27.51
N GLY A 140 -34.08 -5.56 -26.69
CA GLY A 140 -35.31 -6.33 -26.90
C GLY A 140 -35.13 -7.65 -27.66
N MET A 141 -33.91 -8.12 -27.90
CA MET A 141 -33.70 -9.47 -28.46
C MET A 141 -33.99 -10.55 -27.40
N SER A 142 -34.61 -11.65 -27.80
CA SER A 142 -34.78 -12.82 -26.93
C SER A 142 -33.45 -13.57 -26.77
N GLN A 143 -33.29 -14.24 -25.63
CA GLN A 143 -32.13 -15.09 -25.33
C GLN A 143 -31.88 -16.15 -26.41
N GLU A 144 -32.95 -16.72 -26.97
CA GLU A 144 -32.89 -17.67 -28.09
C GLU A 144 -32.35 -17.02 -29.38
N SER A 145 -32.74 -15.78 -29.66
CA SER A 145 -32.27 -15.03 -30.84
C SER A 145 -30.78 -14.69 -30.74
N ILE A 146 -30.32 -14.37 -29.53
CA ILE A 146 -28.90 -14.10 -29.25
C ILE A 146 -28.08 -15.39 -29.40
N GLN A 147 -28.60 -16.52 -28.91
CA GLN A 147 -27.90 -17.80 -29.05
C GLN A 147 -27.77 -18.22 -30.52
N ILE A 148 -28.83 -18.06 -31.32
CA ILE A 148 -28.79 -18.30 -32.77
C ILE A 148 -27.75 -17.41 -33.45
N LEU A 149 -27.69 -16.12 -33.10
CA LEU A 149 -26.70 -15.19 -33.62
C LEU A 149 -25.26 -15.60 -33.26
N VAL A 150 -25.02 -16.03 -32.02
CA VAL A 150 -23.72 -16.53 -31.56
C VAL A 150 -23.30 -17.76 -32.35
N ASP A 151 -24.21 -18.71 -32.53
CA ASP A 151 -23.95 -19.95 -33.24
C ASP A 151 -23.66 -19.70 -34.73
N ASP A 152 -24.42 -18.80 -35.36
CA ASP A 152 -24.20 -18.37 -36.76
C ASP A 152 -22.84 -17.69 -36.94
N ILE A 153 -22.44 -16.84 -35.98
CA ILE A 153 -21.14 -16.17 -35.98
C ILE A 153 -19.99 -17.17 -35.80
N GLN A 154 -20.09 -18.08 -34.84
CA GLN A 154 -19.07 -19.12 -34.63
C GLN A 154 -18.96 -20.05 -35.84
N ASN A 155 -20.08 -20.41 -36.45
CA ASN A 155 -20.09 -21.22 -37.67
C ASN A 155 -19.47 -20.46 -38.85
N THR A 156 -19.77 -19.17 -38.99
CA THR A 156 -19.18 -18.31 -40.01
C THR A 156 -17.66 -18.16 -39.81
N GLU A 157 -17.19 -17.93 -38.58
CA GLU A 157 -15.76 -17.91 -38.25
C GLU A 157 -15.07 -19.24 -38.61
N LYS A 158 -15.68 -20.38 -38.22
CA LYS A 158 -15.15 -21.71 -38.55
C LYS A 158 -15.11 -21.96 -40.06
N ILE A 159 -16.13 -21.53 -40.81
CA ILE A 159 -16.18 -21.65 -42.26
C ILE A 159 -15.07 -20.81 -42.90
N ILE A 160 -14.91 -19.55 -42.49
CA ILE A 160 -13.86 -18.66 -42.99
C ILE A 160 -12.47 -19.27 -42.74
N GLN A 161 -12.21 -19.74 -41.52
CA GLN A 161 -10.95 -20.40 -41.13
C GLN A 161 -10.70 -21.72 -41.90
N LYS A 162 -11.76 -22.51 -42.16
CA LYS A 162 -11.66 -23.81 -42.83
C LYS A 162 -11.38 -23.69 -44.34
N TYR A 163 -11.97 -22.70 -45.01
CA TYR A 163 -11.83 -22.53 -46.46
C TYR A 163 -10.66 -21.62 -46.88
N HIS A 164 -10.05 -20.87 -45.96
CA HIS A 164 -8.95 -19.96 -46.26
C HIS A 164 -7.70 -20.31 -45.43
N LYS A 165 -6.70 -20.96 -46.05
CA LYS A 165 -5.37 -21.13 -45.44
C LYS A 165 -4.67 -19.77 -45.38
N ILE A 166 -4.22 -19.40 -44.18
CA ILE A 166 -3.50 -18.15 -43.90
C ILE A 166 -2.12 -18.19 -44.57
N THR A 167 -2.04 -17.73 -45.81
CA THR A 167 -0.77 -17.53 -46.53
C THR A 167 -0.69 -16.13 -47.11
N LYS A 168 0.54 -15.60 -47.16
CA LYS A 168 0.94 -14.22 -47.47
C LYS A 168 0.55 -13.79 -48.92
N PHE A 169 -0.74 -13.49 -49.10
CA PHE A 169 -1.48 -12.69 -50.12
C PHE A 169 -1.17 -12.85 -51.62
N PRO A 170 -2.23 -13.01 -52.47
CA PRO A 170 -3.21 -11.93 -52.78
C PRO A 170 -4.72 -12.32 -52.79
N GLY A 171 -5.60 -11.30 -52.74
CA GLY A 171 -7.06 -11.34 -53.04
C GLY A 171 -8.04 -11.45 -51.85
N VAL A 172 -8.56 -10.32 -51.34
CA VAL A 172 -9.56 -10.28 -50.23
C VAL A 172 -10.96 -10.36 -50.84
N ARG A 173 -11.75 -11.33 -50.38
CA ARG A 173 -13.13 -11.51 -50.86
C ARG A 173 -14.07 -10.53 -50.17
N TYR A 174 -15.20 -10.21 -50.80
CA TYR A 174 -16.18 -9.22 -50.35
C TYR A 174 -16.73 -9.52 -48.94
N GLU A 175 -16.87 -10.81 -48.63
CA GLU A 175 -17.38 -11.36 -47.39
C GLU A 175 -16.48 -11.02 -46.20
N GLU A 176 -15.16 -10.97 -46.40
CA GLU A 176 -14.18 -10.66 -45.33
C GLU A 176 -14.21 -9.16 -44.95
N ARG A 177 -14.52 -8.27 -45.88
CA ARG A 177 -14.61 -6.83 -45.61
C ARG A 177 -15.87 -6.46 -44.85
N LEU A 178 -16.99 -7.05 -45.24
CA LEU A 178 -18.23 -6.92 -44.48
C LEU A 178 -18.03 -7.46 -43.05
N TRP A 179 -17.29 -8.56 -42.91
CA TRP A 179 -16.94 -9.13 -41.61
C TRP A 179 -16.13 -8.16 -40.74
N TYR A 180 -15.11 -7.49 -41.27
CA TYR A 180 -14.35 -6.49 -40.50
C TYR A 180 -15.17 -5.26 -40.14
N LEU A 181 -16.07 -4.84 -41.01
CA LEU A 181 -16.94 -3.72 -40.73
C LEU A 181 -17.94 -4.05 -39.62
N ILE A 182 -18.54 -5.26 -39.66
CA ILE A 182 -19.39 -5.79 -38.59
C ILE A 182 -18.58 -5.92 -37.28
N ARG A 183 -17.34 -6.40 -37.36
CA ARG A 183 -16.45 -6.49 -36.21
C ARG A 183 -16.17 -5.13 -35.58
N LEU A 184 -15.83 -4.14 -36.41
CA LEU A 184 -15.60 -2.77 -35.97
C LEU A 184 -16.84 -2.21 -35.29
N TYR A 185 -18.02 -2.46 -35.88
CA TYR A 185 -19.30 -2.10 -35.29
C TYR A 185 -19.51 -2.75 -33.91
N CYS A 186 -19.32 -4.06 -33.78
CA CYS A 186 -19.44 -4.74 -32.48
C CYS A 186 -18.47 -4.19 -31.42
N LEU A 187 -17.21 -3.92 -31.80
CA LEU A 187 -16.20 -3.33 -30.91
C LEU A 187 -16.59 -1.91 -30.48
N ALA A 188 -17.06 -1.10 -31.42
CA ALA A 188 -17.53 0.25 -31.14
C ALA A 188 -18.75 0.21 -30.19
N SER A 189 -19.74 -0.64 -30.47
CA SER A 189 -20.92 -0.81 -29.60
C SER A 189 -20.54 -1.27 -28.19
N TYR A 190 -19.51 -2.11 -28.04
CA TYR A 190 -18.98 -2.47 -26.73
C TYR A 190 -18.43 -1.26 -25.98
N LEU A 191 -17.75 -0.31 -26.65
CA LEU A 191 -17.27 0.92 -26.00
C LEU A 191 -18.45 1.78 -25.51
N VAL A 192 -19.56 1.84 -26.23
CA VAL A 192 -20.80 2.50 -25.76
C VAL A 192 -21.31 1.82 -24.48
N LEU A 193 -21.38 0.47 -24.48
CA LEU A 193 -21.78 -0.30 -23.31
C LEU A 193 -20.87 -0.07 -22.12
N HIS A 194 -19.56 0.00 -22.34
CA HIS A 194 -18.59 0.32 -21.30
C HIS A 194 -18.94 1.64 -20.61
N PHE A 195 -19.06 2.73 -21.39
CA PHE A 195 -19.38 4.03 -20.80
C PHE A 195 -20.76 4.06 -20.15
N ARG A 196 -21.74 3.33 -20.69
CA ARG A 196 -23.05 3.15 -20.04
C ARG A 196 -22.92 2.46 -18.68
N ARG A 197 -22.12 1.40 -18.58
CA ARG A 197 -21.85 0.67 -17.33
C ARG A 197 -21.12 1.55 -16.34
N VAL A 198 -20.11 2.30 -16.77
CA VAL A 198 -19.37 3.23 -15.91
C VAL A 198 -20.26 4.36 -15.39
N CYS A 199 -21.12 4.95 -16.23
CA CYS A 199 -22.11 5.93 -15.77
C CYS A 199 -23.04 5.30 -14.73
N HIS A 200 -23.57 4.11 -14.99
CA HIS A 200 -24.40 3.39 -14.00
C HIS A 200 -23.68 3.16 -12.67
N VAL A 201 -22.40 2.76 -12.69
CA VAL A 201 -21.60 2.55 -11.47
C VAL A 201 -21.44 3.84 -10.69
N THR A 202 -21.14 4.95 -11.37
CA THR A 202 -20.92 6.26 -10.73
C THR A 202 -22.22 7.00 -10.37
N ASP A 203 -23.36 6.56 -10.90
CA ASP A 203 -24.71 7.02 -10.55
C ASP A 203 -25.36 6.21 -9.43
N SER A 204 -24.93 4.97 -9.23
CA SER A 204 -25.45 4.12 -8.16
C SER A 204 -25.02 4.65 -6.80
N GLU A 205 -25.95 4.71 -5.85
CA GLU A 205 -25.61 5.06 -4.47
C GLU A 205 -24.70 3.98 -3.88
N MET A 206 -23.51 4.37 -3.46
CA MET A 206 -22.56 3.49 -2.78
C MET A 206 -23.10 3.12 -1.40
N THR A 207 -23.09 1.83 -1.07
CA THR A 207 -23.54 1.41 0.27
C THR A 207 -22.50 1.76 1.34
N PRO A 208 -22.91 1.98 2.61
CA PRO A 208 -21.99 2.23 3.72
C PRO A 208 -20.88 1.18 3.89
N GLU A 209 -21.21 -0.10 3.65
CA GLU A 209 -20.24 -1.19 3.73
C GLU A 209 -19.21 -1.15 2.60
N GLU A 210 -19.64 -0.83 1.37
CA GLU A 210 -18.73 -0.70 0.24
C GLU A 210 -17.78 0.48 0.43
N ALA A 211 -18.29 1.64 0.84
CA ALA A 211 -17.48 2.82 1.12
C ALA A 211 -16.47 2.56 2.25
N ALA A 212 -16.87 1.84 3.30
CA ALA A 212 -15.98 1.41 4.38
C ALA A 212 -14.80 0.57 3.86
N ARG A 213 -15.09 -0.50 3.11
CA ARG A 213 -14.07 -1.41 2.58
C ARG A 213 -13.13 -0.71 1.59
N LEU A 214 -13.68 0.11 0.70
CA LEU A 214 -12.87 0.84 -0.27
C LEU A 214 -11.96 1.87 0.43
N THR A 215 -12.45 2.52 1.49
CA THR A 215 -11.65 3.49 2.26
C THR A 215 -10.52 2.79 3.00
N GLU A 216 -10.80 1.64 3.62
CA GLU A 216 -9.78 0.82 4.26
C GLU A 216 -8.72 0.36 3.27
N TRP A 217 -9.15 -0.13 2.10
CA TRP A 217 -8.24 -0.53 1.03
C TRP A 217 -7.39 0.63 0.53
N ALA A 218 -7.97 1.84 0.38
CA ALA A 218 -7.23 3.03 -0.03
C ALA A 218 -6.13 3.40 0.97
N ILE A 219 -6.41 3.31 2.27
CA ILE A 219 -5.42 3.58 3.33
C ILE A 219 -4.32 2.51 3.35
N GLN A 220 -4.68 1.22 3.28
CA GLN A 220 -3.70 0.13 3.22
C GLN A 220 -2.81 0.22 1.98
N LYS A 221 -3.40 0.56 0.83
CA LYS A 221 -2.67 0.81 -0.40
C LYS A 221 -1.72 1.99 -0.23
N TYR A 222 -2.18 3.10 0.36
CA TYR A 222 -1.33 4.27 0.62
C TYR A 222 -0.14 3.95 1.53
N ILE A 223 -0.32 3.11 2.54
CA ILE A 223 0.77 2.69 3.44
C ILE A 223 1.79 1.79 2.73
N SER A 224 1.35 0.94 1.80
CA SER A 224 2.20 -0.05 1.12
C SER A 224 2.84 0.43 -0.18
N GLU A 225 2.29 1.47 -0.81
CA GLU A 225 2.78 2.02 -2.06
C GLU A 225 4.10 2.79 -1.84
N LYS A 226 5.09 2.54 -2.70
CA LYS A 226 6.47 3.03 -2.50
C LYS A 226 6.57 4.55 -2.33
N ASP A 227 5.96 5.30 -3.23
CA ASP A 227 6.03 6.78 -3.23
C ASP A 227 5.37 7.38 -1.99
N SER A 228 4.30 6.75 -1.49
CA SER A 228 3.57 7.16 -0.30
C SER A 228 4.30 6.73 0.98
N SER A 229 4.92 5.56 0.97
CA SER A 229 5.79 5.08 2.06
C SER A 229 6.97 6.04 2.28
N GLU A 230 7.63 6.51 1.22
CA GLU A 230 8.73 7.49 1.34
C GLU A 230 8.25 8.81 1.98
N LYS A 231 7.04 9.27 1.67
CA LYS A 231 6.45 10.46 2.31
C LYS A 231 6.14 10.25 3.78
N LEU A 232 5.64 9.06 4.15
CA LEU A 232 5.37 8.70 5.54
C LEU A 232 6.68 8.61 6.33
N GLU A 233 7.70 7.96 5.78
CA GLU A 233 9.04 7.88 6.38
C GLU A 233 9.65 9.26 6.60
N LEU A 234 9.55 10.15 5.60
CA LEU A 234 10.02 11.52 5.72
C LEU A 234 9.28 12.28 6.83
N TYR A 235 7.95 12.14 6.93
CA TYR A 235 7.16 12.75 8.00
C TYR A 235 7.63 12.31 9.39
N PHE A 236 7.77 11.00 9.61
CA PHE A 236 8.22 10.48 10.90
C PHE A 236 9.69 10.79 11.21
N SER A 237 10.54 10.86 10.19
CA SER A 237 11.94 11.27 10.33
C SER A 237 12.05 12.74 10.71
N ASN A 238 11.22 13.62 10.16
CA ASN A 238 11.15 15.03 10.54
C ASN A 238 10.72 15.19 12.01
N LEU A 239 9.70 14.44 12.45
CA LEU A 239 9.29 14.45 13.86
C LEU A 239 10.44 14.04 14.81
N GLN A 240 11.27 13.07 14.41
CA GLN A 240 12.46 12.69 15.18
C GLN A 240 13.56 13.75 15.10
N TYR A 241 13.78 14.35 13.93
CA TYR A 241 14.75 15.42 13.73
C TYR A 241 14.43 16.64 14.61
N ASP A 242 13.17 17.06 14.64
CA ASP A 242 12.66 18.16 15.48
C ASP A 242 12.78 17.85 16.98
N ASN A 243 12.99 16.58 17.33
CA ASN A 243 13.27 16.08 18.68
C ASN A 243 14.76 15.79 18.90
N ASP A 244 15.66 16.53 18.24
CA ASP A 244 17.12 16.38 18.28
C ASP A 244 17.61 14.97 17.89
N GLY A 245 16.89 14.29 16.99
CA GLY A 245 17.17 12.92 16.57
C GLY A 245 16.86 11.86 17.63
N LYS A 246 16.16 12.21 18.72
CA LYS A 246 15.73 11.27 19.77
C LYS A 246 14.38 10.66 19.43
N SER A 247 14.11 9.48 19.98
CA SER A 247 12.77 8.90 19.91
C SER A 247 11.74 9.72 20.67
N LEU A 248 10.52 9.72 20.13
CA LEU A 248 9.40 10.49 20.67
C LEU A 248 8.78 9.74 21.86
N SER A 249 8.43 10.50 22.89
CA SER A 249 7.59 10.03 24.00
C SER A 249 6.11 9.92 23.61
N VAL A 250 5.32 9.21 24.41
CA VAL A 250 3.85 9.13 24.25
C VAL A 250 3.21 10.52 24.12
N ASP A 251 3.59 11.48 24.96
CA ASP A 251 3.04 12.85 24.91
C ASP A 251 3.38 13.56 23.58
N GLN A 252 4.58 13.35 23.05
CA GLN A 252 5.01 13.91 21.76
C GLN A 252 4.27 13.25 20.59
N TRP A 253 4.07 11.93 20.64
CA TRP A 253 3.23 11.21 19.68
C TRP A 253 1.77 11.71 19.71
N LEU A 254 1.21 11.91 20.90
CA LEU A 254 -0.13 12.47 21.08
C LEU A 254 -0.24 13.89 20.53
N GLN A 255 0.80 14.72 20.70
CA GLN A 255 0.85 16.06 20.14
C GLN A 255 0.87 16.02 18.60
N ALA A 256 1.75 15.22 18.00
CA ALA A 256 1.80 15.03 16.55
C ALA A 256 0.45 14.52 16.01
N ARG A 257 -0.23 13.62 16.73
CA ARG A 257 -1.57 13.14 16.37
C ARG A 257 -2.62 14.25 16.37
N ARG A 258 -2.56 15.19 17.31
CA ARG A 258 -3.49 16.34 17.37
C ARG A 258 -3.26 17.32 16.22
N GLU A 259 -2.03 17.44 15.74
CA GLU A 259 -1.67 18.35 14.65
C GLU A 259 -2.15 17.86 13.28
N LEU A 260 -2.39 16.55 13.11
CA LEU A 260 -2.92 15.97 11.87
C LEU A 260 -4.24 16.62 11.41
N LYS A 261 -5.05 17.16 12.33
CA LYS A 261 -6.28 17.87 12.00
C LYS A 261 -6.06 19.06 11.05
N HIS A 262 -4.85 19.63 11.02
CA HIS A 262 -4.50 20.75 10.13
C HIS A 262 -4.20 20.31 8.70
N LEU A 263 -3.99 19.02 8.46
CA LEU A 263 -3.79 18.44 7.14
C LEU A 263 -5.12 18.08 6.46
N VAL A 264 -6.20 17.97 7.25
CA VAL A 264 -7.50 17.51 6.78
C VAL A 264 -8.33 18.69 6.24
N PRO A 265 -8.92 18.56 5.03
CA PRO A 265 -9.85 19.56 4.48
C PRO A 265 -11.05 19.85 5.40
N GLN A 266 -11.54 21.09 5.37
CA GLN A 266 -12.57 21.57 6.30
C GLN A 266 -13.89 20.80 6.22
N ASN A 267 -14.29 20.36 5.01
CA ASN A 267 -15.48 19.54 4.76
C ASN A 267 -15.36 18.12 5.37
N LEU A 268 -14.14 17.58 5.46
CA LEU A 268 -13.86 16.23 5.97
C LEU A 268 -13.42 16.21 7.43
N LEU A 269 -13.10 17.38 8.01
CA LEU A 269 -12.53 17.52 9.34
C LEU A 269 -13.41 16.89 10.43
N LEU A 270 -14.74 17.08 10.37
CA LEU A 270 -15.65 16.51 11.38
C LEU A 270 -15.64 14.98 11.35
N LEU A 271 -15.58 14.38 10.15
CA LEU A 271 -15.50 12.93 10.00
C LEU A 271 -14.18 12.39 10.58
N PHE A 272 -13.07 13.05 10.25
CA PHE A 272 -11.77 12.69 10.79
C PHE A 272 -11.75 12.75 12.33
N LEU A 273 -12.24 13.84 12.93
CA LEU A 273 -12.22 14.01 14.38
C LEU A 273 -13.09 12.98 15.12
N ASN A 274 -14.16 12.49 14.49
CA ASN A 274 -15.09 11.55 15.11
C ASN A 274 -14.74 10.08 14.87
N SER A 275 -13.96 9.77 13.83
CA SER A 275 -13.80 8.38 13.35
C SER A 275 -12.40 8.06 12.81
N ALA A 276 -11.37 8.85 13.09
CA ALA A 276 -9.99 8.53 12.64
C ALA A 276 -9.44 7.21 13.23
N ASP A 277 -9.99 6.76 14.35
CA ASP A 277 -9.69 5.49 15.01
C ASP A 277 -10.47 4.29 14.43
N ASP A 278 -11.63 4.52 13.82
CA ASP A 278 -12.43 3.52 13.12
C ASP A 278 -12.60 3.87 11.64
N VAL A 279 -11.69 3.31 10.82
CA VAL A 279 -11.71 3.50 9.36
C VAL A 279 -12.99 3.00 8.72
N SER A 280 -13.63 1.96 9.28
CA SER A 280 -14.90 1.46 8.74
C SER A 280 -16.01 2.47 8.94
N GLN A 281 -16.11 3.06 10.14
CA GLN A 281 -17.08 4.12 10.43
C GLN A 281 -16.79 5.40 9.62
N LEU A 282 -15.52 5.75 9.45
CA LEU A 282 -15.08 6.89 8.63
C LEU A 282 -15.54 6.70 7.18
N GLY A 283 -15.25 5.55 6.57
CA GLY A 283 -15.64 5.25 5.20
C GLY A 283 -17.16 5.22 5.00
N ALA A 284 -17.90 4.59 5.93
CA ALA A 284 -19.36 4.59 5.92
C ALA A 284 -19.97 6.01 6.01
N SER A 285 -19.28 6.93 6.69
CA SER A 285 -19.74 8.30 6.87
C SER A 285 -19.35 9.24 5.72
N LEU A 286 -18.36 8.87 4.90
CA LEU A 286 -17.93 9.65 3.73
C LEU A 286 -19.04 9.83 2.70
N ILE A 287 -19.95 8.86 2.56
CA ILE A 287 -21.07 8.92 1.60
C ILE A 287 -21.95 10.16 1.80
N LYS A 288 -22.00 10.71 3.03
CA LYS A 288 -22.85 11.85 3.39
C LYS A 288 -22.20 13.20 3.08
N VAL A 289 -20.97 13.22 2.59
CA VAL A 289 -20.17 14.44 2.42
C VAL A 289 -19.66 14.52 0.99
N SER A 290 -19.76 15.71 0.39
CA SER A 290 -19.14 15.99 -0.90
C SER A 290 -17.66 16.33 -0.72
N PHE A 291 -16.79 15.70 -1.50
CA PHE A 291 -15.36 15.95 -1.50
C PHE A 291 -14.76 15.74 -2.88
N THR A 292 -13.60 16.32 -3.12
CA THR A 292 -12.78 16.06 -4.31
C THR A 292 -11.79 14.92 -4.07
N ASN A 293 -11.24 14.31 -5.13
CA ASN A 293 -10.20 13.29 -4.96
C ASN A 293 -8.95 13.84 -4.24
N GLU A 294 -8.55 15.10 -4.48
CA GLU A 294 -7.43 15.71 -3.76
C GLU A 294 -7.70 15.83 -2.25
N GLU A 295 -8.92 16.19 -1.88
CA GLU A 295 -9.35 16.24 -0.48
C GLU A 295 -9.39 14.85 0.15
N PHE A 296 -9.86 13.84 -0.59
CA PHE A 296 -9.86 12.45 -0.15
C PHE A 296 -8.43 11.94 0.08
N LEU A 297 -7.49 12.21 -0.82
CA LEU A 297 -6.08 11.81 -0.65
C LEU A 297 -5.42 12.48 0.57
N LYS A 298 -5.76 13.75 0.86
CA LYS A 298 -5.32 14.42 2.09
C LYS A 298 -5.88 13.76 3.35
N LEU A 299 -7.15 13.33 3.30
CA LEU A 299 -7.76 12.56 4.40
C LEU A 299 -7.05 11.20 4.57
N VAL A 300 -6.82 10.47 3.49
CA VAL A 300 -6.10 9.18 3.51
C VAL A 300 -4.71 9.33 4.11
N ASP A 301 -3.95 10.35 3.70
CA ASP A 301 -2.62 10.65 4.27
C ASP A 301 -2.69 10.94 5.78
N ALA A 302 -3.64 11.76 6.22
CA ALA A 302 -3.84 12.07 7.63
C ALA A 302 -4.25 10.84 8.45
N VAL A 303 -5.16 10.00 7.94
CA VAL A 303 -5.60 8.77 8.61
C VAL A 303 -4.49 7.72 8.66
N ALA A 304 -3.70 7.55 7.59
CA ALA A 304 -2.54 6.67 7.58
C ALA A 304 -1.52 7.07 8.66
N LYS A 305 -1.19 8.37 8.75
CA LYS A 305 -0.35 8.91 9.83
C LYS A 305 -0.96 8.65 11.20
N TYR A 306 -2.27 8.86 11.36
CA TYR A 306 -2.99 8.63 12.62
C TYR A 306 -2.89 7.17 13.08
N GLN A 307 -3.07 6.21 12.16
CA GLN A 307 -2.97 4.78 12.45
C GLN A 307 -1.54 4.38 12.87
N ILE A 308 -0.53 4.84 12.13
CA ILE A 308 0.87 4.55 12.47
C ILE A 308 1.24 5.14 13.83
N ILE A 309 0.85 6.39 14.11
CA ILE A 309 1.09 7.01 15.43
C ILE A 309 0.38 6.21 16.54
N THR A 310 -0.86 5.78 16.30
CA THR A 310 -1.62 4.99 17.28
C THR A 310 -0.97 3.63 17.54
N GLN A 311 -0.47 2.96 16.50
CA GLN A 311 0.32 1.73 16.66
C GLN A 311 1.61 1.97 17.45
N ARG A 312 2.33 3.07 17.20
CA ARG A 312 3.54 3.43 17.96
C ARG A 312 3.25 3.72 19.43
N ILE A 313 2.16 4.43 19.73
CA ILE A 313 1.72 4.66 21.11
C ILE A 313 1.39 3.32 21.79
N ARG A 314 0.61 2.46 21.12
CA ARG A 314 0.25 1.14 21.65
C ARG A 314 1.48 0.28 21.93
N ALA A 315 2.49 0.32 21.06
CA ALA A 315 3.77 -0.38 21.28
C ALA A 315 4.55 0.11 22.51
N ILE A 316 4.36 1.37 22.90
CA ILE A 316 4.97 1.94 24.11
C ILE A 316 4.14 1.61 25.36
N ASP A 317 2.82 1.65 25.26
CA ASP A 317 1.91 1.42 26.40
C ASP A 317 1.76 -0.08 26.75
N PHE A 318 1.77 -0.96 25.75
CA PHE A 318 1.59 -2.41 25.88
C PHE A 318 2.71 -3.18 25.17
N PRO A 319 3.97 -3.00 25.58
CA PRO A 319 5.12 -3.60 24.91
C PRO A 319 5.12 -5.15 24.96
N GLU A 320 4.37 -5.76 25.87
CA GLU A 320 4.18 -7.20 25.98
C GLU A 320 3.37 -7.83 24.82
N GLU A 321 2.58 -7.04 24.10
CA GLU A 321 1.83 -7.52 22.92
C GLU A 321 2.72 -7.72 21.68
N PHE A 322 3.97 -7.24 21.74
CA PHE A 322 4.90 -7.23 20.62
C PHE A 322 6.04 -8.24 20.82
N GLU A 323 6.53 -8.81 19.72
CA GLU A 323 7.68 -9.72 19.75
C GLU A 323 8.93 -9.01 20.26
N GLN A 324 9.60 -9.61 21.25
CA GLN A 324 10.82 -9.07 21.82
C GLN A 324 12.03 -9.58 21.05
N SER A 325 12.96 -8.66 20.74
CA SER A 325 14.22 -9.01 20.06
C SER A 325 15.14 -9.89 20.90
N LEU A 326 15.04 -9.79 22.23
CA LEU A 326 15.85 -10.51 23.21
C LEU A 326 15.01 -10.96 24.39
N HIS A 327 15.38 -12.09 24.99
CA HIS A 327 14.83 -12.52 26.27
C HIS A 327 15.05 -11.46 27.35
N ASN A 328 13.99 -11.09 28.08
CA ASN A 328 14.05 -10.01 29.06
C ASN A 328 13.21 -10.28 30.32
N GLU A 329 13.90 -10.48 31.44
CA GLU A 329 13.35 -10.65 32.80
C GLU A 329 13.65 -9.44 33.70
N VAL A 330 14.63 -8.61 33.33
CA VAL A 330 15.23 -7.59 34.20
C VAL A 330 14.77 -6.18 33.87
N PHE A 331 14.62 -5.85 32.59
CA PHE A 331 14.49 -4.44 32.17
C PHE A 331 13.05 -4.04 31.89
N TYR A 332 12.69 -2.81 32.25
CA TYR A 332 11.47 -2.21 31.73
C TYR A 332 11.58 -2.09 30.20
N LEU A 333 10.49 -2.43 29.50
CA LEU A 333 10.38 -2.23 28.06
C LEU A 333 10.00 -0.78 27.72
N THR A 334 9.48 -0.04 28.71
CA THR A 334 9.12 1.38 28.58
C THR A 334 9.64 2.16 29.77
N VAL A 335 10.37 3.25 29.53
CA VAL A 335 10.85 4.16 30.58
C VAL A 335 10.56 5.60 30.15
N LYS A 336 9.93 6.37 31.05
CA LYS A 336 9.53 7.78 30.80
C LYS A 336 8.73 7.96 29.49
N GLY A 337 7.84 7.00 29.20
CA GLY A 337 6.99 7.03 28.00
C GLY A 337 7.75 6.82 26.69
N ARG A 338 8.91 6.18 26.72
CA ARG A 338 9.70 5.78 25.54
C ARG A 338 9.99 4.29 25.58
N SER A 339 9.88 3.64 24.42
CA SER A 339 10.24 2.23 24.26
C SER A 339 11.75 2.05 24.36
N VAL A 340 12.17 0.97 25.03
CA VAL A 340 13.57 0.59 25.22
C VAL A 340 13.96 -0.42 24.15
N ASP A 341 14.97 -0.08 23.35
CA ASP A 341 15.59 -1.01 22.41
C ASP A 341 16.56 -1.93 23.18
N LEU A 342 16.19 -3.21 23.30
CA LEU A 342 16.98 -4.20 24.03
C LEU A 342 18.35 -4.48 23.38
N GLU A 343 18.48 -4.35 22.06
CA GLU A 343 19.76 -4.56 21.37
C GLU A 343 20.72 -3.38 21.58
N GLU A 344 20.21 -2.15 21.49
CA GLU A 344 21.01 -0.97 21.84
C GLU A 344 21.33 -0.90 23.34
N LEU A 345 20.41 -1.37 24.20
CA LEU A 345 20.67 -1.54 25.62
C LEU A 345 21.79 -2.56 25.86
N LYS A 346 21.75 -3.72 25.20
CA LYS A 346 22.81 -4.74 25.26
C LYS A 346 24.15 -4.20 24.79
N LYS A 347 24.21 -3.42 23.71
CA LYS A 347 25.44 -2.73 23.27
C LYS A 347 25.96 -1.76 24.33
N SER A 348 25.06 -0.98 24.94
CA SER A 348 25.41 -0.03 26.00
C SER A 348 25.94 -0.74 27.25
N ILE A 349 25.30 -1.84 27.67
CA ILE A 349 25.77 -2.65 28.79
C ILE A 349 27.11 -3.31 28.47
N SER A 350 27.32 -3.80 27.24
CA SER A 350 28.59 -4.39 26.81
C SER A 350 29.79 -3.47 27.07
N LYS A 351 29.60 -2.15 26.84
CA LYS A 351 30.64 -1.16 27.14
C LYS A 351 30.94 -1.03 28.61
N MET A 352 29.92 -1.09 29.47
CA MET A 352 30.12 -1.11 30.91
C MET A 352 30.80 -2.41 31.35
N VAL A 353 30.41 -3.54 30.78
CA VAL A 353 30.98 -4.86 31.06
C VAL A 353 32.46 -4.93 30.69
N ASN A 354 32.89 -4.27 29.62
CA ASN A 354 34.31 -4.17 29.24
C ASN A 354 35.18 -3.45 30.30
N LEU A 355 34.59 -2.69 31.22
CA LEU A 355 35.31 -2.04 32.33
C LEU A 355 35.43 -2.96 33.56
N ILE A 356 34.78 -4.11 33.55
CA ILE A 356 34.80 -5.08 34.64
C ILE A 356 36.10 -5.89 34.59
N THR A 357 36.78 -5.93 35.73
CA THR A 357 38.01 -6.71 35.96
C THR A 357 37.84 -7.72 37.10
N ARG A 358 36.77 -7.60 37.89
CA ARG A 358 36.46 -8.46 39.04
C ARG A 358 34.96 -8.71 39.14
N LYS A 359 34.56 -9.91 39.54
CA LYS A 359 33.14 -10.32 39.65
C LYS A 359 32.26 -9.39 40.51
N ASN A 360 32.79 -8.73 41.54
CA ASN A 360 32.00 -7.84 42.39
C ASN A 360 31.68 -6.49 41.73
N GLN A 361 32.37 -6.13 40.64
CA GLN A 361 32.14 -4.88 39.91
C GLN A 361 30.89 -4.90 39.04
N TRP A 362 30.27 -6.07 38.83
CA TRP A 362 28.92 -6.18 38.27
C TRP A 362 27.88 -5.41 39.07
N PHE A 363 28.14 -5.19 40.36
CA PHE A 363 27.31 -4.32 41.20
C PHE A 363 27.28 -2.87 40.69
N CYS A 364 28.39 -2.38 40.11
CA CYS A 364 28.44 -1.05 39.52
C CYS A 364 27.57 -0.95 38.27
N VAL A 365 27.51 -2.01 37.44
CA VAL A 365 26.60 -2.07 36.29
C VAL A 365 25.13 -2.03 36.75
N TRP A 366 24.78 -2.83 37.76
CA TRP A 366 23.44 -2.77 38.37
C TRP A 366 23.10 -1.36 38.88
N SER A 367 24.04 -0.71 39.58
CA SER A 367 23.81 0.61 40.19
C SER A 367 23.59 1.70 39.13
N VAL A 368 24.37 1.67 38.04
CA VAL A 368 24.19 2.61 36.91
C VAL A 368 22.87 2.36 36.17
N LEU A 369 22.51 1.10 35.93
CA LEU A 369 21.24 0.75 35.28
C LEU A 369 20.02 1.09 36.16
N LYS A 370 20.16 0.95 37.48
CA LYS A 370 19.14 1.38 38.45
C LYS A 370 18.94 2.90 38.42
N HIS A 371 20.03 3.67 38.41
CA HIS A 371 19.98 5.14 38.29
C HIS A 371 19.24 5.61 37.02
N LEU A 372 19.45 4.89 35.91
CA LEU A 372 18.77 5.14 34.65
C LEU A 372 17.28 4.72 34.66
N ASN A 373 16.78 4.15 35.76
CA ASN A 373 15.42 3.60 35.91
C ASN A 373 15.10 2.48 34.91
N LEU A 374 16.11 1.69 34.53
CA LEU A 374 15.94 0.62 33.54
C LEU A 374 15.53 -0.72 34.16
N ILE A 375 15.81 -0.93 35.43
CA ILE A 375 15.58 -2.21 36.12
C ILE A 375 14.16 -2.26 36.68
N ARG A 376 13.43 -3.35 36.45
CA ARG A 376 12.08 -3.55 37.01
C ARG A 376 12.13 -3.62 38.53
N HIS A 377 11.09 -3.10 39.18
CA HIS A 377 11.00 -3.11 40.64
C HIS A 377 10.98 -4.52 41.24
N GLU A 378 10.45 -5.50 40.50
CA GLU A 378 10.40 -6.92 40.90
C GLU A 378 11.71 -7.68 40.64
N SER A 379 12.63 -7.09 39.86
CA SER A 379 13.88 -7.75 39.51
C SER A 379 14.80 -7.87 40.72
N THR A 380 15.37 -9.05 40.88
CA THR A 380 16.34 -9.37 41.93
C THR A 380 17.75 -9.49 41.36
N PHE A 381 18.75 -9.52 42.23
CA PHE A 381 20.12 -9.85 41.79
C PHE A 381 20.24 -11.23 41.15
N ALA A 382 19.33 -12.16 41.47
CA ALA A 382 19.29 -13.49 40.86
C ALA A 382 18.80 -13.44 39.42
N THR A 383 17.68 -12.75 39.16
CA THR A 383 17.18 -12.54 37.79
C THR A 383 18.17 -11.71 36.96
N PHE A 384 18.84 -10.74 37.59
CA PHE A 384 19.94 -10.00 36.95
C PHE A 384 21.08 -10.90 36.53
N ALA A 385 21.59 -11.73 37.45
CA ALA A 385 22.67 -12.66 37.16
C ALA A 385 22.25 -13.65 36.06
N HIS A 386 21.02 -14.16 36.11
CA HIS A 386 20.48 -15.09 35.13
C HIS A 386 20.52 -14.50 33.71
N GLN A 387 19.96 -13.30 33.53
CA GLN A 387 19.93 -12.64 32.23
C GLN A 387 21.33 -12.21 31.76
N MET A 388 22.13 -11.59 32.62
CA MET A 388 23.47 -11.11 32.24
C MET A 388 24.48 -12.24 32.01
N MET A 389 24.28 -13.44 32.58
CA MET A 389 25.13 -14.61 32.32
C MET A 389 24.63 -15.48 31.15
N SER A 390 23.51 -15.11 30.54
CA SER A 390 22.93 -15.86 29.42
C SER A 390 23.76 -15.69 28.15
N ALA A 391 23.76 -16.75 27.32
CA ALA A 391 24.47 -16.73 26.05
C ALA A 391 23.88 -15.70 25.07
N GLU A 392 22.58 -15.41 25.17
CA GLU A 392 21.87 -14.45 24.32
C GLU A 392 22.33 -13.00 24.57
N TRP A 393 22.66 -12.64 25.81
CA TRP A 393 23.06 -11.30 26.18
C TRP A 393 24.56 -11.04 25.99
N PHE A 394 25.44 -11.93 26.45
CA PHE A 394 26.89 -11.71 26.36
C PHE A 394 27.70 -12.96 25.99
N GLY A 395 27.05 -14.02 25.52
CA GLY A 395 27.74 -15.23 25.09
C GLY A 395 28.52 -15.90 26.23
N ASN A 396 29.76 -16.30 25.95
CA ASN A 396 30.62 -16.95 26.93
C ASN A 396 31.50 -15.94 27.67
N ILE A 397 31.07 -15.56 28.88
CA ILE A 397 31.85 -14.69 29.77
C ILE A 397 32.98 -15.48 30.45
N ASP A 398 34.16 -14.85 30.58
CA ASP A 398 35.32 -15.39 31.30
C ASP A 398 34.89 -15.95 32.67
N PRO A 399 35.19 -17.22 32.99
CA PRO A 399 34.84 -17.84 34.27
C PRO A 399 35.20 -17.02 35.52
N ARG A 400 36.25 -16.19 35.46
CA ARG A 400 36.69 -15.32 36.57
C ARG A 400 35.76 -14.13 36.82
N LEU A 401 35.00 -13.72 35.80
CA LEU A 401 34.07 -12.59 35.84
C LEU A 401 32.63 -13.02 36.03
N ARG A 402 32.34 -14.32 35.95
CA ARG A 402 31.01 -14.87 36.23
C ARG A 402 30.61 -14.59 37.68
N PHE A 403 29.35 -14.20 37.87
CA PHE A 403 28.80 -13.90 39.18
C PHE A 403 27.44 -14.59 39.38
N THR A 404 27.11 -14.83 40.64
CA THR A 404 25.78 -15.28 41.08
C THR A 404 25.15 -14.23 41.99
N ALA A 405 23.85 -14.40 42.31
CA ALA A 405 23.15 -13.53 43.25
C ALA A 405 23.90 -13.36 44.58
N ASP A 406 24.48 -14.45 45.10
CA ASP A 406 25.23 -14.48 46.36
C ASP A 406 26.51 -13.63 46.31
N ASN A 407 27.06 -13.39 45.11
CA ASN A 407 28.23 -12.52 44.98
C ASN A 407 27.88 -11.02 45.08
N LEU A 408 26.61 -10.66 44.88
CA LEU A 408 26.13 -9.28 44.91
C LEU A 408 25.37 -8.94 46.20
N SER A 409 24.83 -9.94 46.90
CA SER A 409 24.06 -9.76 48.13
C SER A 409 24.85 -9.05 49.24
N ASP A 410 26.14 -9.36 49.39
CA ASP A 410 27.07 -8.72 50.36
C ASP A 410 27.18 -7.19 50.19
N TYR A 411 26.88 -6.65 49.00
CA TYR A 411 27.00 -5.22 48.67
C TYR A 411 25.65 -4.50 48.65
N SER A 412 24.54 -5.24 48.71
CA SER A 412 23.18 -4.70 48.59
C SER A 412 22.78 -3.73 49.73
N ARG A 413 23.25 -3.96 50.96
CA ARG A 413 22.80 -3.24 52.18
C ARG A 413 23.11 -1.73 52.20
N TYR A 414 23.96 -1.25 51.30
CA TYR A 414 24.25 0.18 51.15
C TYR A 414 24.13 0.59 49.69
N PHE A 415 24.88 -0.09 48.82
CA PHE A 415 24.99 0.32 47.42
C PHE A 415 23.69 0.05 46.61
N ASN A 416 22.75 -0.75 47.11
CA ASN A 416 21.42 -0.87 46.48
C ASN A 416 20.40 0.09 47.09
N GLU A 417 20.54 0.46 48.37
CA GLU A 417 19.53 1.29 49.04
C GLU A 417 19.55 2.73 48.53
N TYR A 418 20.74 3.24 48.25
CA TYR A 418 20.95 4.60 47.75
C TYR A 418 21.33 4.58 46.27
N ASP A 419 20.88 5.60 45.54
CA ASP A 419 21.37 5.85 44.19
C ASP A 419 22.88 6.12 44.21
N TYR A 420 23.62 5.67 43.19
CA TYR A 420 25.08 5.79 43.22
C TYR A 420 25.58 7.23 43.19
N THR A 421 24.76 8.15 42.71
CA THR A 421 25.06 9.59 42.73
C THR A 421 24.88 10.22 44.12
N GLU A 422 24.17 9.53 45.02
CA GLU A 422 23.89 9.94 46.40
C GLU A 422 24.77 9.20 47.42
N TRP A 423 25.65 8.31 46.95
CA TRP A 423 26.59 7.62 47.84
C TRP A 423 27.48 8.63 48.57
N ASN A 424 27.63 8.41 49.87
CA ASN A 424 28.42 9.20 50.79
C ASN A 424 29.33 8.28 51.63
N GLU A 425 30.62 8.57 51.66
CA GLU A 425 31.63 7.79 52.36
C GLU A 425 31.35 7.69 53.88
N GLU A 426 30.86 8.77 54.50
CA GLU A 426 30.51 8.78 55.94
C GLU A 426 29.37 7.80 56.23
N MET A 427 28.27 7.89 55.49
CA MET A 427 27.13 6.98 55.62
C MET A 427 27.49 5.52 55.31
N PHE A 428 28.40 5.30 54.35
CA PHE A 428 28.91 3.98 54.02
C PHE A 428 29.67 3.35 55.19
N LEU A 429 30.51 4.14 55.88
CA LEU A 429 31.28 3.68 57.03
C LEU A 429 30.39 3.45 58.27
N GLU A 430 29.39 4.29 58.50
CA GLU A 430 28.38 4.06 59.55
C GLU A 430 27.63 2.74 59.34
N LYS A 431 27.16 2.48 58.11
CA LYS A 431 26.51 1.20 57.76
C LYS A 431 27.45 0.01 57.88
N LYS A 432 28.72 0.18 57.53
CA LYS A 432 29.73 -0.86 57.71
C LYS A 432 29.84 -1.28 59.17
N GLU A 433 29.92 -0.31 60.09
CA GLU A 433 30.02 -0.58 61.53
C GLU A 433 28.73 -1.22 62.07
N LEU A 434 27.57 -0.68 61.68
CA LEU A 434 26.27 -1.16 62.12
C LEU A 434 26.00 -2.64 61.72
N TYR A 435 26.46 -3.06 60.55
CA TYR A 435 26.25 -4.41 60.03
C TYR A 435 27.48 -5.33 60.12
N GLY A 436 28.58 -4.89 60.72
CA GLY A 436 29.79 -5.70 60.89
C GLY A 436 30.47 -6.12 59.57
N MET A 437 30.43 -5.27 58.55
CA MET A 437 30.90 -5.60 57.19
C MET A 437 32.42 -5.53 57.07
N THR A 438 33.11 -6.64 57.37
CA THR A 438 34.59 -6.71 57.37
C THR A 438 35.23 -6.50 55.99
N LYS A 439 34.50 -6.79 54.90
CA LYS A 439 34.98 -6.62 53.52
C LYS A 439 34.82 -5.18 52.99
N TRP A 440 34.08 -4.32 53.70
CA TRP A 440 33.82 -2.95 53.29
C TRP A 440 34.98 -2.05 53.72
N SER A 441 35.49 -1.23 52.81
CA SER A 441 36.63 -0.34 53.07
C SER A 441 36.46 0.99 52.33
N PRO A 442 37.07 2.09 52.82
CA PRO A 442 37.14 3.36 52.09
C PRO A 442 37.60 3.19 50.64
N LYS A 443 38.62 2.35 50.43
CA LYS A 443 39.14 2.03 49.10
C LYS A 443 38.12 1.32 48.20
N LEU A 444 37.27 0.45 48.77
CA LEU A 444 36.18 -0.19 48.02
C LEU A 444 35.16 0.85 47.56
N TYR A 445 34.73 1.73 48.48
CA TYR A 445 33.79 2.82 48.18
C TYR A 445 34.29 3.72 47.03
N GLN A 446 35.53 4.19 47.12
CA GLN A 446 36.15 5.04 46.10
C GLN A 446 36.25 4.31 44.74
N ASN A 447 36.63 3.02 44.76
CA ASN A 447 36.71 2.21 43.54
C ASN A 447 35.34 2.00 42.89
N PHE A 448 34.29 1.76 43.67
CA PHE A 448 32.94 1.54 43.13
C PHE A 448 32.34 2.84 42.61
N SER A 449 32.44 3.93 43.37
CA SER A 449 31.95 5.25 42.97
C SER A 449 32.62 5.74 41.68
N SER A 450 33.95 5.62 41.60
CA SER A 450 34.70 5.99 40.39
C SER A 450 34.39 5.08 39.19
N LEU A 451 34.15 3.79 39.43
CA LEU A 451 33.78 2.86 38.37
C LEU A 451 32.36 3.14 37.83
N CYS A 452 31.38 3.41 38.68
CA CYS A 452 30.03 3.82 38.27
C CYS A 452 30.09 5.10 37.40
N ALA A 453 30.86 6.11 37.82
CA ALA A 453 31.04 7.33 37.03
C ALA A 453 31.67 7.05 35.65
N ARG A 454 32.69 6.20 35.58
CA ARG A 454 33.33 5.79 34.31
C ARG A 454 32.37 4.99 33.41
N MET A 455 31.56 4.11 34.00
CA MET A 455 30.53 3.35 33.27
C MET A 455 29.47 4.29 32.69
N MET A 456 28.99 5.25 33.48
CA MET A 456 28.05 6.28 33.02
C MET A 456 28.64 7.14 31.88
N GLN A 457 29.92 7.52 31.97
CA GLN A 457 30.62 8.22 30.91
C GLN A 457 30.77 7.37 29.63
N ALA A 458 31.00 6.05 29.77
CA ALA A 458 31.20 5.15 28.63
C ALA A 458 29.94 4.97 27.77
N ILE A 459 28.76 5.20 28.35
CA ILE A 459 27.46 5.15 27.67
C ILE A 459 26.90 6.54 27.38
N TRP A 460 27.62 7.61 27.70
CA TRP A 460 27.17 8.98 27.46
C TRP A 460 27.03 9.23 25.96
N GLY A 461 25.81 9.60 25.53
CA GLY A 461 25.47 9.87 24.14
C GLY A 461 24.85 8.68 23.40
N TYR A 462 24.75 7.51 24.05
CA TYR A 462 23.99 6.38 23.51
C TYR A 462 22.52 6.48 23.90
N SER A 463 21.63 6.31 22.92
CA SER A 463 20.20 6.15 23.15
C SER A 463 19.85 4.67 23.04
N PHE A 464 19.46 4.06 24.16
CA PHE A 464 18.83 2.74 24.20
C PHE A 464 17.30 2.86 24.11
N PHE A 465 16.80 4.00 23.65
CA PHE A 465 15.39 4.21 23.34
C PHE A 465 15.18 4.16 21.83
N SER A 466 14.14 3.44 21.40
CA SER A 466 13.69 3.31 20.01
C SER A 466 12.69 4.39 19.63
#